data_AF-A0A9D4KK56-F1
#
_entry.id   AF-A0A9D4KK56-F1
#
_cell.length_a   1.000
_cell.length_b   1.000
_cell.length_c   1.000
_cell.angle_alpha   90.00
_cell.angle_beta   90.00
_cell.angle_gamma   90.00
#
_symmetry.space_group_name_H-M   'P 1'
#
loop_
_entity.id
_entity.type
_entity.pdbx_description
1 polymer ?
#
loop_
_entity_poly.entity_id
_entity_poly.type
_entity_poly.pdbx_seq_one_letter_code
_entity_poly.pdbx_strand_id
1 'polypeptide(L)'
;MGCCGSCFGDQDKELQDGQGRETDPLINPVNGQGPTHAYGESRPITQAPLPQTRGDETSALSKILHDTASHIIDVSSAEGRGIEQHEFHDKARQYSNKINMVLSSSGRTGKYKSTLPNGVSAPQIVLAAQPISLADIDLITNAAAKAAQVMRDVKVEHKEDLVVPFGVP
;
A
#
# COMPACT_ATOMS: atom_id res chain seq x y z
N MET A 1 -28.06 -17.91 -30.08
CA MET A 1 -26.78 -17.62 -30.76
C MET A 1 -25.92 -16.86 -29.74
N GLY A 2 -25.29 -17.46 -28.74
CA GLY A 2 -24.50 -18.69 -28.78
C GLY A 2 -23.05 -18.33 -29.09
N CYS A 3 -22.27 -17.95 -28.08
CA CYS A 3 -20.81 -18.10 -28.07
C CYS A 3 -20.27 -17.99 -26.64
N CYS A 4 -20.08 -19.16 -26.02
CA CYS A 4 -19.03 -19.36 -25.02
C CYS A 4 -17.67 -19.37 -25.72
N GLY A 5 -16.64 -18.86 -25.06
CA GLY A 5 -15.26 -18.90 -25.51
C GLY A 5 -14.31 -18.48 -24.40
N SER A 6 -14.05 -19.41 -23.50
CA SER A 6 -13.16 -19.33 -22.34
C SER A 6 -11.74 -18.94 -22.72
N CYS A 7 -11.14 -17.99 -22.00
CA CYS A 7 -9.69 -17.90 -21.82
C CYS A 7 -9.45 -18.00 -20.31
N PHE A 8 -9.36 -19.23 -19.81
CA PHE A 8 -8.72 -19.51 -18.53
C PHE A 8 -7.21 -19.43 -18.77
N GLY A 9 -6.56 -18.56 -18.01
CA GLY A 9 -5.12 -18.48 -17.88
C GLY A 9 -4.85 -17.89 -16.52
N ASP A 10 -4.61 -18.77 -15.54
CA ASP A 10 -4.16 -18.41 -14.20
C ASP A 10 -2.97 -17.45 -14.27
N GLN A 11 -3.05 -16.36 -13.52
CA GLN A 11 -1.89 -15.65 -12.98
C GLN A 11 -2.36 -14.75 -11.84
N ASP A 12 -2.42 -15.36 -10.66
CA ASP A 12 -2.45 -14.68 -9.37
C ASP A 12 -1.16 -13.87 -9.19
N LYS A 13 -1.24 -12.54 -9.32
CA LYS A 13 -0.26 -11.59 -8.77
C LYS A 13 -0.96 -10.28 -8.42
N GLU A 14 -1.61 -10.24 -7.26
CA GLU A 14 -2.02 -8.98 -6.64
C GLU A 14 -0.78 -8.27 -6.07
N LEU A 15 -0.34 -7.23 -6.78
CA LEU A 15 0.43 -6.14 -6.21
C LEU A 15 -0.59 -5.12 -5.68
N GLN A 16 -0.78 -5.07 -4.36
CA GLN A 16 -1.55 -3.99 -3.73
C GLN A 16 -0.62 -3.17 -2.84
N ASP A 17 -0.06 -2.13 -3.46
CA ASP A 17 0.62 -1.02 -2.81
C ASP A 17 -0.38 -0.17 -2.00
N GLY A 18 0.13 0.48 -0.96
CA GLY A 18 -0.57 0.92 0.24
C GLY A 18 -1.97 1.55 0.08
N GLN A 19 -2.96 0.95 0.76
CA GLN A 19 -4.23 1.59 1.06
C GLN A 19 -4.40 1.72 2.58
N GLY A 20 -4.34 2.97 3.06
CA GLY A 20 -4.76 3.33 4.41
C GLY A 20 -6.18 2.83 4.65
N ARG A 21 -6.39 2.21 5.82
CA ARG A 21 -7.68 1.60 6.18
C ARG A 21 -8.75 2.67 6.35
N GLU A 22 -9.95 2.34 5.92
CA GLU A 22 -11.14 3.20 5.84
C GLU A 22 -11.68 3.66 7.21
N THR A 23 -10.99 3.33 8.30
CA THR A 23 -11.31 3.71 9.67
C THR A 23 -10.40 4.79 10.25
N ASP A 24 -9.35 5.22 9.54
CA ASP A 24 -8.45 6.28 10.01
C ASP A 24 -8.99 7.66 9.60
N PRO A 25 -9.48 8.49 10.55
CA PRO A 25 -9.79 9.88 10.23
C PRO A 25 -8.49 10.64 9.97
N LEU A 26 -8.28 11.05 8.72
CA LEU A 26 -7.10 11.84 8.29
C LEU A 26 -7.14 13.31 8.75
N ILE A 27 -8.12 13.71 9.57
CA ILE A 27 -8.28 15.07 10.10
C ILE A 27 -8.68 14.99 11.57
N ASN A 28 -7.87 15.57 12.46
CA ASN A 28 -8.18 15.71 13.88
C ASN A 28 -9.47 16.54 14.07
N PRO A 29 -10.56 16.01 14.67
CA PRO A 29 -11.63 16.87 15.12
C PRO A 29 -11.13 17.72 16.30
N VAL A 30 -11.13 19.04 16.10
CA VAL A 30 -10.86 20.02 17.15
C VAL A 30 -11.92 19.90 18.25
N ASN A 31 -11.48 20.02 19.50
CA ASN A 31 -12.26 20.03 20.74
C ASN A 31 -13.75 20.39 20.61
N GLY A 32 -14.62 19.45 20.97
CA GLY A 32 -16.05 19.68 21.17
C GLY A 32 -16.61 18.66 22.15
N GLN A 33 -16.93 19.11 23.36
CA GLN A 33 -17.50 18.32 24.45
C GLN A 33 -18.84 17.66 24.03
N GLY A 34 -18.95 16.35 24.25
CA GLY A 34 -20.23 15.62 24.19
C GLY A 34 -20.72 15.29 25.62
N PRO A 35 -22.05 15.29 25.89
CA PRO A 35 -22.58 15.29 27.24
C PRO A 35 -22.56 13.88 27.85
N THR A 36 -21.92 13.74 29.01
CA THR A 36 -22.01 12.55 29.86
C THR A 36 -23.37 12.47 30.53
N HIS A 37 -24.17 11.47 30.17
CA HIS A 37 -25.36 11.09 30.94
C HIS A 37 -24.93 10.47 32.28
N ALA A 38 -25.28 11.16 33.37
CA ALA A 38 -25.07 10.70 34.74
C ALA A 38 -26.33 9.97 35.27
N TYR A 39 -26.14 8.77 35.80
CA TYR A 39 -27.10 8.09 36.67
C TYR A 39 -26.35 7.40 37.82
N GLY A 40 -26.79 7.64 39.07
CA GLY A 40 -26.65 6.67 40.17
C GLY A 40 -25.69 7.00 41.32
N GLU A 41 -26.17 7.83 42.26
CA GLU A 41 -26.06 7.74 43.73
C GLU A 41 -24.71 7.48 44.47
N SER A 42 -24.23 8.56 45.10
CA SER A 42 -23.99 8.72 46.56
C SER A 42 -22.99 7.80 47.31
N ARG A 43 -21.76 8.30 47.51
CA ARG A 43 -21.02 8.22 48.79
C ARG A 43 -19.97 9.36 48.88
N PRO A 44 -20.00 10.23 49.91
CA PRO A 44 -18.94 11.22 50.11
C PRO A 44 -17.80 10.58 50.92
N ILE A 45 -16.71 10.20 50.25
CA ILE A 45 -15.42 10.08 50.91
C ILE A 45 -14.66 11.36 50.57
N THR A 46 -14.50 12.21 51.58
CA THR A 46 -13.56 13.32 51.61
C THR A 46 -12.15 12.78 51.40
N GLN A 47 -11.71 12.69 50.15
CA GLN A 47 -10.30 12.60 49.80
C GLN A 47 -9.84 13.96 49.28
N ALA A 48 -8.89 14.53 50.01
CA ALA A 48 -8.21 15.78 49.67
C ALA A 48 -7.63 15.73 48.24
N PRO A 49 -7.60 16.85 47.51
CA PRO A 49 -7.06 16.90 46.16
C PRO A 49 -5.54 16.76 46.22
N LEU A 50 -5.03 15.55 45.94
CA LEU A 50 -3.62 15.34 45.63
C LEU A 50 -3.35 15.83 44.20
N PRO A 51 -2.20 16.49 43.96
CA PRO A 51 -1.93 17.22 42.72
C PRO A 51 -1.84 16.31 41.49
N GLN A 52 -2.29 16.87 40.37
CA GLN A 52 -2.58 16.35 39.02
C GLN A 52 -1.47 15.58 38.26
N THR A 53 -0.58 14.85 38.93
CA THR A 53 0.58 14.17 38.30
C THR A 53 0.30 12.74 37.84
N ARG A 54 -0.76 12.10 38.36
CA ARG A 54 -1.07 10.68 38.09
C ARG A 54 -1.77 10.44 36.73
N GLY A 55 -2.36 11.49 36.14
CA GLY A 55 -3.04 11.43 34.84
C GLY A 55 -2.07 11.27 33.66
N ASP A 56 -0.89 11.89 33.76
CA ASP A 56 0.09 11.90 32.67
C ASP A 56 0.80 10.55 32.54
N GLU A 57 1.14 9.91 33.67
CA GLU A 57 1.75 8.58 33.67
C GLU A 57 0.81 7.51 33.12
N THR A 58 -0.47 7.57 33.48
CA THR A 58 -1.49 6.62 32.99
C THR A 58 -1.80 6.84 31.50
N SER A 59 -1.75 8.08 31.01
CA SER A 59 -1.85 8.40 29.58
C SER A 59 -0.62 7.91 28.78
N ALA A 60 0.58 8.08 29.33
CA ALA A 60 1.82 7.59 28.71
C ALA A 60 1.82 6.05 28.59
N LEU A 61 1.38 5.35 29.64
CA LEU A 61 1.24 3.88 29.61
C LEU A 61 0.16 3.42 28.62
N SER A 62 -0.98 4.12 28.53
CA SER A 62 -2.02 3.83 27.53
C SER A 62 -1.51 4.00 26.10
N LYS A 63 -0.73 5.06 25.84
CA LYS A 63 -0.08 5.27 24.54
C LYS A 63 0.90 4.15 24.22
N ILE A 64 1.73 3.74 25.18
CA ILE A 64 2.67 2.63 24.99
C ILE A 64 1.92 1.34 24.67
N LEU A 65 0.81 1.04 25.36
CA LEU A 65 0.02 -0.16 25.09
C LEU A 65 -0.64 -0.13 23.72
N HIS A 66 -1.22 1.01 23.32
CA HIS A 66 -1.84 1.16 22.01
C HIS A 66 -0.82 1.09 20.87
N ASP A 67 0.33 1.74 21.04
CA ASP A 67 1.46 1.70 20.11
C ASP A 67 2.04 0.29 20.03
N THR A 68 2.23 -0.38 21.16
CA THR A 68 2.70 -1.78 21.15
C THR A 68 1.69 -2.70 20.46
N ALA A 69 0.38 -2.50 20.71
CA ALA A 69 -0.67 -3.30 20.10
C ALA A 69 -0.78 -3.12 18.57
N SER A 70 -0.42 -1.94 18.03
CA SER A 70 -0.39 -1.72 16.58
C SER A 70 0.83 -2.35 15.89
N HIS A 71 1.94 -2.51 16.62
CA HIS A 71 3.18 -3.10 16.10
C HIS A 71 3.27 -4.62 16.31
N ILE A 72 2.44 -5.21 17.18
CA ILE A 72 2.37 -6.67 17.34
C ILE A 72 1.66 -7.29 16.14
N ILE A 73 2.29 -8.31 15.54
CA ILE A 73 1.74 -9.08 14.44
C ILE A 73 0.88 -10.22 15.02
N ASP A 74 -0.41 -10.22 14.71
CA ASP A 74 -1.29 -11.36 15.00
C ASP A 74 -1.03 -12.49 13.99
N VAL A 75 -0.28 -13.51 14.42
CA VAL A 75 0.02 -14.69 13.59
C VAL A 75 -1.18 -15.63 13.40
N SER A 76 -2.27 -15.43 14.15
CA SER A 76 -3.48 -16.25 14.10
C SER A 76 -4.55 -15.72 13.12
N SER A 77 -4.39 -14.50 12.61
CA SER A 77 -5.37 -13.87 11.71
C SER A 77 -5.38 -14.40 10.27
N ALA A 78 -4.75 -15.55 10.01
CA ALA A 78 -4.76 -16.21 8.70
C ALA A 78 -6.19 -16.67 8.31
N GLU A 79 -7.03 -16.97 9.30
CA GLU A 79 -8.46 -17.13 9.10
C GLU A 79 -9.09 -15.74 9.07
N GLY A 80 -9.45 -15.28 7.87
CA GLY A 80 -9.96 -13.93 7.67
C GLY A 80 -11.10 -13.63 8.64
N ARG A 81 -10.95 -12.55 9.43
CA ARG A 81 -12.09 -11.90 10.08
C ARG A 81 -13.00 -11.40 8.95
N GLY A 82 -13.93 -12.24 8.54
CA GLY A 82 -14.85 -11.94 7.48
C GLY A 82 -15.75 -10.79 7.90
N ILE A 83 -15.73 -9.72 7.12
CA ILE A 83 -16.80 -8.72 7.17
C ILE A 83 -18.11 -9.47 6.89
N GLU A 84 -19.14 -9.21 7.67
CA GLU A 84 -20.44 -9.84 7.43
C GLU A 84 -20.96 -9.46 6.03
N GLN A 85 -21.63 -10.40 5.35
CA GLN A 85 -22.07 -10.20 3.97
C GLN A 85 -22.91 -8.93 3.78
N HIS A 86 -23.77 -8.61 4.77
CA HIS A 86 -24.60 -7.41 4.71
C HIS A 86 -23.78 -6.12 4.83
N GLU A 87 -22.81 -6.07 5.75
CA GLU A 87 -21.91 -4.93 5.91
C GLU A 87 -21.07 -4.69 4.65
N PHE A 88 -20.60 -5.77 4.02
CA PHE A 88 -19.89 -5.70 2.75
C PHE A 88 -20.76 -5.06 1.66
N HIS A 89 -22.01 -5.50 1.50
CA HIS A 89 -22.91 -4.96 0.49
C HIS A 89 -23.26 -3.48 0.73
N ASP A 90 -23.46 -3.08 1.99
CA ASP A 90 -23.75 -1.69 2.33
C ASP A 90 -22.54 -0.79 2.09
N LYS A 91 -21.33 -1.23 2.47
CA LYS A 91 -20.06 -0.52 2.17
C LYS A 91 -19.85 -0.39 0.66
N ALA A 92 -20.05 -1.46 -0.11
CA ALA A 92 -19.93 -1.43 -1.56
C ALA A 92 -20.88 -0.40 -2.21
N ARG A 93 -22.13 -0.35 -1.74
CA ARG A 93 -23.10 0.67 -2.20
C ARG A 93 -22.67 2.08 -1.80
N GLN A 94 -22.21 2.27 -0.56
CA GLN A 94 -21.75 3.56 -0.07
C GLN A 94 -20.57 4.08 -0.89
N TYR A 95 -19.57 3.24 -1.18
CA TYR A 95 -18.40 3.61 -1.98
C TYR A 95 -18.76 3.89 -3.42
N SER A 96 -19.62 3.06 -4.03
CA SER A 96 -20.13 3.32 -5.38
C SER A 96 -20.82 4.68 -5.48
N ASN A 97 -21.67 5.01 -4.51
CA ASN A 97 -22.35 6.31 -4.46
C ASN A 97 -21.38 7.48 -4.26
N LYS A 98 -20.41 7.35 -3.36
CA LYS A 98 -19.36 8.37 -3.13
C LYS A 98 -18.52 8.58 -4.39
N ILE A 99 -18.09 7.51 -5.04
CA ILE A 99 -17.31 7.57 -6.29
C ILE A 99 -18.13 8.25 -7.40
N ASN A 100 -19.40 7.86 -7.58
CA ASN A 100 -20.25 8.47 -8.60
C ASN A 100 -20.48 9.96 -8.35
N MET A 101 -20.63 10.39 -7.09
CA MET A 101 -20.77 11.80 -6.73
C MET A 101 -19.49 12.60 -7.08
N VAL A 102 -18.32 12.05 -6.77
CA VAL A 102 -17.02 12.68 -7.07
C VAL A 102 -16.79 12.74 -8.58
N LEU A 103 -17.05 11.65 -9.31
CA LEU A 103 -16.84 11.61 -10.76
C LEU A 103 -17.82 12.49 -11.53
N SER A 104 -19.07 12.62 -11.06
CA SER A 104 -20.08 13.48 -11.68
C SER A 104 -19.79 14.96 -11.47
N SER A 105 -19.18 15.34 -10.33
CA SER A 105 -18.83 16.73 -10.01
C SER A 105 -17.45 17.15 -10.54
N SER A 106 -16.53 16.20 -10.71
CA SER A 106 -15.14 16.51 -11.06
C SER A 106 -14.93 16.91 -12.53
N GLY A 107 -15.91 16.70 -13.43
CA GLY A 107 -15.74 16.89 -14.89
C GLY A 107 -14.72 15.93 -15.54
N ARG A 108 -13.89 15.29 -14.71
CA ARG A 108 -13.00 14.17 -14.96
C ARG A 108 -13.83 12.90 -15.02
N THR A 109 -14.67 12.79 -16.04
CA THR A 109 -15.03 11.46 -16.51
C THR A 109 -13.72 10.75 -16.82
N GLY A 110 -13.47 9.56 -16.28
CA GLY A 110 -12.32 8.69 -16.55
C GLY A 110 -12.28 8.22 -18.00
N LYS A 111 -12.44 9.16 -18.91
CA LYS A 111 -12.54 9.01 -20.33
C LYS A 111 -11.15 8.88 -20.86
N TYR A 112 -10.81 7.60 -20.92
CA TYR A 112 -10.09 6.97 -22.01
C TYR A 112 -8.60 7.24 -22.00
N LYS A 113 -7.88 6.13 -22.15
CA LYS A 113 -6.46 6.00 -22.40
C LYS A 113 -5.93 7.29 -23.04
N SER A 114 -5.03 7.97 -22.34
CA SER A 114 -4.31 9.12 -22.91
C SER A 114 -3.87 8.72 -24.31
N THR A 115 -4.30 9.50 -25.31
CA THR A 115 -3.80 9.30 -26.67
C THR A 115 -2.28 9.44 -26.64
N LEU A 116 -1.58 8.69 -27.49
CA LEU A 116 -0.15 8.86 -27.63
C LEU A 116 0.14 10.33 -27.97
N PRO A 117 1.15 10.95 -27.35
CA PRO A 117 1.51 12.32 -27.65
C PRO A 117 1.94 12.43 -29.12
N ASN A 118 1.54 13.51 -29.78
CA ASN A 118 2.03 13.81 -31.13
C ASN A 118 3.52 14.15 -31.05
N GLY A 119 4.38 13.21 -31.43
CA GLY A 119 5.83 13.37 -31.32
C GLY A 119 6.44 14.31 -32.36
N VAL A 120 5.89 14.38 -33.57
CA VAL A 120 6.41 15.19 -34.69
C VAL A 120 5.27 15.69 -35.58
N SER A 121 5.43 16.87 -36.19
CA SER A 121 4.45 17.46 -37.11
C SER A 121 4.56 16.96 -38.55
N ALA A 122 5.75 16.52 -38.97
CA ALA A 122 6.03 16.02 -40.33
C ALA A 122 6.81 14.69 -40.27
N PRO A 123 6.12 13.54 -40.05
CA PRO A 123 6.78 12.25 -39.83
C PRO A 123 7.64 11.81 -41.02
N GLN A 124 7.22 12.09 -42.25
CA GLN A 124 7.97 11.75 -43.46
C GLN A 124 9.34 12.42 -43.54
N ILE A 125 9.47 13.64 -43.01
CA ILE A 125 10.74 14.38 -43.00
C ILE A 125 11.68 13.78 -41.95
N VAL A 126 11.15 13.51 -40.75
CA VAL A 126 11.94 12.97 -39.64
C VAL A 126 12.43 11.55 -39.93
N LEU A 127 11.60 10.71 -40.55
CA LEU A 127 11.98 9.35 -40.92
C LEU A 127 12.96 9.29 -42.10
N ALA A 128 13.01 10.32 -42.95
CA ALA A 128 13.98 10.43 -44.04
C ALA A 128 15.30 11.09 -43.61
N ALA A 129 15.40 11.54 -42.36
CA ALA A 129 16.62 12.13 -41.82
C ALA A 129 17.76 11.10 -41.73
N GLN A 130 18.99 11.61 -41.63
CA GLN A 130 20.16 10.75 -41.48
C GLN A 130 20.01 9.81 -40.28
N PRO A 131 20.14 8.49 -40.45
CA PRO A 131 20.09 7.54 -39.34
C PRO A 131 21.25 7.76 -38.36
N ILE A 132 21.09 7.21 -37.15
CA ILE A 132 22.13 7.18 -36.12
C ILE A 132 23.43 6.60 -36.67
N SER A 133 24.57 7.16 -36.26
CA SER A 133 25.88 6.72 -36.75
C SER A 133 26.21 5.31 -36.24
N LEU A 134 26.92 4.52 -37.05
CA LEU A 134 27.38 3.19 -36.63
C LEU A 134 28.32 3.26 -35.43
N ALA A 135 29.13 4.32 -35.33
CA ALA A 135 30.02 4.55 -34.20
C ALA A 135 29.27 4.68 -32.87
N ASP A 136 28.10 5.34 -32.87
CA ASP A 136 27.26 5.47 -31.66
C ASP A 136 26.63 4.13 -31.28
N ILE A 137 26.20 3.34 -32.27
CA ILE A 137 25.68 1.98 -32.03
C ILE A 137 26.77 1.12 -31.39
N ASP A 138 27.96 1.08 -31.99
CA ASP A 138 29.10 0.32 -31.46
C ASP A 138 29.48 0.78 -30.05
N LEU A 139 29.47 2.09 -29.79
CA LEU A 139 29.71 2.63 -28.45
C LEU A 139 28.69 2.10 -27.43
N ILE A 140 27.40 2.17 -27.74
CA ILE A 140 26.31 1.71 -26.87
C ILE A 140 26.41 0.20 -26.64
N THR A 141 26.63 -0.58 -27.70
CA THR A 141 26.75 -2.04 -27.61
C THR A 141 27.95 -2.45 -26.76
N ASN A 142 29.09 -1.80 -26.93
CA ASN A 142 30.28 -2.06 -26.12
C ASN A 142 30.08 -1.69 -24.66
N ALA A 143 29.42 -0.55 -24.38
CA ALA A 143 29.09 -0.15 -23.02
C ALA A 143 28.14 -1.16 -22.35
N ALA A 144 27.10 -1.59 -23.05
CA ALA A 144 26.15 -2.59 -22.57
C ALA A 144 26.81 -3.95 -22.32
N ALA A 145 27.71 -4.38 -23.20
CA ALA A 145 28.46 -5.63 -23.04
C ALA A 145 29.37 -5.60 -21.80
N LYS A 146 30.05 -4.47 -21.55
CA LYS A 146 30.85 -4.28 -20.33
C LYS A 146 29.99 -4.30 -19.07
N ALA A 147 28.85 -3.63 -19.07
CA ALA A 147 27.92 -3.65 -17.94
C ALA A 147 27.42 -5.07 -17.66
N ALA A 148 27.04 -5.82 -18.70
CA ALA A 148 26.62 -7.21 -18.58
C ALA A 148 27.75 -8.12 -18.04
N GLN A 149 29.00 -7.85 -18.40
CA GLN A 149 30.16 -8.57 -17.85
C GLN A 149 30.32 -8.32 -16.35
N VAL A 150 30.28 -7.06 -15.92
CA VAL A 150 30.40 -6.69 -14.50
C VAL A 150 29.27 -7.29 -13.65
N MET A 151 28.05 -7.41 -14.20
CA MET A 151 26.94 -8.07 -13.51
C MET A 151 27.20 -9.55 -13.18
N ARG A 152 28.08 -10.23 -13.93
CA ARG A 152 28.48 -11.61 -13.59
C ARG A 152 29.40 -11.70 -12.39
N ASP A 153 30.09 -10.61 -12.07
CA ASP A 153 30.98 -10.54 -10.90
C ASP A 153 30.17 -10.32 -9.61
N VAL A 154 28.88 -9.99 -9.71
CA VAL A 154 27.96 -9.96 -8.57
C VAL A 154 27.55 -11.39 -8.21
N LYS A 155 28.44 -12.09 -7.51
CA LYS A 155 28.22 -13.44 -6.99
C LYS A 155 28.86 -13.61 -5.63
N VAL A 156 28.37 -14.58 -4.86
CA VAL A 156 28.99 -14.95 -3.58
C VAL A 156 30.22 -15.80 -3.88
N GLU A 157 31.39 -15.36 -3.44
CA GLU A 157 32.61 -16.17 -3.46
C GLU A 157 32.61 -17.15 -2.28
N HIS A 158 32.65 -18.45 -2.58
CA HIS A 158 32.74 -19.50 -1.56
C HIS A 158 34.11 -19.46 -0.87
N LYS A 159 34.13 -19.41 0.47
CA LYS A 159 35.35 -19.47 1.27
C LYS A 159 35.47 -20.74 2.10
N GLU A 160 34.36 -21.23 2.63
CA GLU A 160 34.32 -22.35 3.57
C GLU A 160 33.02 -23.14 3.36
N ASP A 161 33.07 -24.45 3.61
CA ASP A 161 31.91 -25.31 3.43
C ASP A 161 30.80 -24.97 4.43
N LEU A 162 29.65 -24.55 3.91
CA LEU A 162 28.47 -24.23 4.71
C LEU A 162 27.82 -25.47 5.34
N VAL A 163 28.12 -26.66 4.80
CA VAL A 163 27.55 -27.93 5.24
C VAL A 163 28.69 -28.93 5.41
N VAL A 164 28.87 -29.41 6.64
CA VAL A 164 29.83 -30.46 6.95
C VAL A 164 29.06 -31.75 7.26
N PRO A 165 29.30 -32.85 6.53
CA PRO A 165 28.67 -34.13 6.85
C PRO A 165 29.32 -34.70 8.11
N PHE A 166 28.50 -35.02 9.11
CA PHE A 166 28.95 -35.76 10.28
C PHE A 166 28.85 -37.26 9.97
N GLY A 167 29.98 -37.89 9.70
CA GLY A 167 30.11 -39.34 9.55
C GLY A 167 31.40 -39.82 10.22
N VAL A 168 31.29 -40.82 11.08
CA VAL A 168 32.43 -41.52 11.68
C VAL A 168 32.98 -42.50 10.62
N PRO A 169 34.31 -42.66 10.46
CA PRO A 169 34.90 -43.61 9.52
C PRO A 169 34.47 -45.07 9.76
#